data_AF-A0A533ZSU9-F1
#
_entry.id   AF-A0A533ZSU9-F1
#
_cell.length_a   1.000
_cell.length_b   1.000
_cell.length_c   1.000
_cell.angle_alpha   90.00
_cell.angle_beta   90.00
_cell.angle_gamma   90.00
#
_symmetry.space_group_name_H-M   'P 1'
#
loop_
_entity.id
_entity.type
_entity.pdbx_description
1 polymer ?
#
loop_
_entity_poly.entity_id
_entity_poly.type
_entity_poly.pdbx_seq_one_letter_code
_entity_poly.pdbx_strand_id
1 'polypeptide(L)' 'MNQLVLIALRRPYTFVVLAILIVLFGTMSALHMPTDVFPNIGIPVTSVVWVYAGLLPQNVEGRITYLFERFLTATV' A
#
# COMPACT_ATOMS: atom_id res chain seq x y z
N MET A 1 -35.43 -16.79 15.86
CA MET A 1 -34.49 -16.63 14.73
C MET A 1 -35.08 -15.90 13.51
N ASN A 2 -36.39 -15.89 13.27
CA ASN A 2 -36.95 -15.32 12.02
C ASN A 2 -37.33 -13.82 12.11
N GLN A 3 -36.99 -13.13 13.22
CA GLN A 3 -37.49 -11.79 13.47
C GLN A 3 -36.86 -10.72 12.57
N LEU A 4 -35.60 -10.89 12.14
CA LEU A 4 -34.96 -10.00 11.17
C LEU A 4 -35.69 -10.03 9.81
N VAL A 5 -36.06 -11.22 9.36
CA VAL A 5 -36.82 -11.43 8.12
C VAL A 5 -38.20 -10.80 8.24
N LEU A 6 -38.89 -10.99 9.37
CA LEU A 6 -40.20 -10.36 9.63
C LEU A 6 -40.15 -8.83 9.64
N ILE A 7 -39.07 -8.23 10.17
CA ILE A 7 -38.87 -6.77 10.12
C ILE A 7 -38.69 -6.30 8.68
N ALA A 8 -37.92 -7.04 7.87
CA ALA A 8 -37.72 -6.73 6.46
C ALA A 8 -39.02 -6.79 5.64
N LEU A 9 -39.86 -7.80 5.90
CA LEU A 9 -41.17 -7.95 5.25
C LEU A 9 -42.20 -6.89 5.68
N ARG A 10 -42.13 -6.38 6.92
CA ARG A 10 -43.07 -5.35 7.42
C ARG A 10 -42.80 -3.95 6.85
N ARG A 11 -41.59 -3.67 6.39
CA ARG A 11 -41.20 -2.36 5.80
C ARG A 11 -40.48 -2.60 4.46
N PRO A 12 -41.18 -3.09 3.43
CA PRO A 12 -40.55 -3.49 2.17
C PRO A 12 -39.88 -2.31 1.45
N TYR A 13 -40.51 -1.13 1.48
CA TYR A 13 -39.99 0.07 0.81
C TYR A 13 -38.64 0.53 1.38
N THR A 14 -38.47 0.53 2.70
CA THR A 14 -37.19 0.93 3.31
C THR A 14 -36.07 -0.04 2.95
N PHE A 15 -36.37 -1.34 2.85
CA PHE A 15 -35.40 -2.37 2.46
C PHE A 15 -34.99 -2.26 0.99
N VAL A 16 -35.96 -2.00 0.10
CA VAL A 16 -35.67 -1.79 -1.33
C VAL A 16 -34.80 -0.56 -1.53
N VAL A 17 -35.14 0.57 -0.90
CA VAL A 17 -34.33 1.79 -0.96
C VAL A 17 -32.93 1.55 -0.41
N LEU A 18 -32.80 0.88 0.73
CA LEU A 18 -31.50 0.53 1.31
C LEU A 18 -30.66 -0.34 0.35
N ALA A 19 -31.27 -1.36 -0.26
CA ALA A 19 -30.58 -2.22 -1.23
C ALA A 19 -30.07 -1.44 -2.44
N ILE A 20 -30.89 -0.51 -2.97
CA ILE A 20 -30.48 0.38 -4.06
C ILE A 20 -29.29 1.25 -3.64
N LEU A 21 -29.32 1.83 -2.44
CA LEU A 21 -28.20 2.63 -1.92
C LEU A 21 -26.92 1.80 -1.80
N ILE A 22 -27.01 0.57 -1.28
CA ILE A 22 -25.84 -0.33 -1.14
C ILE A 22 -25.23 -0.62 -2.51
N VAL A 23 -26.04 -0.92 -3.52
CA VAL A 23 -25.55 -1.20 -4.88
C VAL A 23 -24.90 0.04 -5.48
N LEU A 24 -25.50 1.22 -5.31
CA LEU A 24 -25.00 2.47 -5.86
C LEU A 24 -23.64 2.85 -5.25
N PHE A 25 -23.54 2.87 -3.92
CA PHE A 25 -22.28 3.17 -3.23
C PHE A 25 -21.21 2.08 -3.43
N GLY A 26 -21.63 0.81 -3.45
CA GLY A 26 -20.71 -0.32 -3.70
C GLY A 26 -20.10 -0.24 -5.08
N THR A 27 -20.90 0.04 -6.11
CA THR A 27 -20.42 0.18 -7.50
C THR A 27 -19.50 1.40 -7.64
N MET A 28 -19.87 2.55 -7.06
CA MET A 28 -18.99 3.71 -7.05
C MET A 28 -17.65 3.40 -6.38
N SER A 29 -17.65 2.76 -5.20
CA SER A 29 -16.42 2.39 -4.50
C SER A 29 -15.54 1.45 -5.33
N ALA A 30 -16.15 0.44 -5.98
CA ALA A 30 -15.42 -0.48 -6.84
C ALA A 30 -14.77 0.19 -8.06
N LEU A 31 -15.44 1.19 -8.66
CA LEU A 31 -14.90 1.94 -9.80
C LEU A 31 -13.80 2.94 -9.41
N HIS A 32 -13.82 3.45 -8.18
CA HIS A 32 -12.83 4.41 -7.68
C HIS A 32 -11.67 3.73 -6.93
N MET A 33 -11.74 2.42 -6.69
CA MET A 33 -10.69 1.70 -6.00
C MET A 33 -9.42 1.68 -6.88
N PRO A 34 -8.30 2.26 -6.42
CA PRO A 34 -7.06 2.21 -7.17
C PRO A 34 -6.59 0.75 -7.26
N THR A 35 -6.42 0.26 -8.47
CA THR A 35 -5.86 -1.07 -8.71
C THR A 35 -4.34 -0.96 -8.71
N ASP A 36 -3.70 -1.42 -7.64
CA ASP A 36 -2.26 -1.65 -7.62
C ASP A 36 -1.98 -3.14 -7.89
N VAL A 37 -0.98 -3.41 -8.75
CA VAL A 37 -0.54 -4.77 -9.08
C VAL A 37 0.34 -5.32 -7.96
N PHE A 38 0.95 -4.45 -7.16
CA PHE A 38 1.79 -4.84 -6.04
C PHE A 38 1.05 -4.65 -4.70
N PRO A 39 1.15 -5.62 -3.77
CA PRO A 39 0.76 -5.37 -2.39
C PRO A 39 1.66 -4.26 -1.82
N ASN A 40 1.14 -3.51 -0.85
CA ASN A 40 1.89 -2.42 -0.21
C ASN A 40 3.26 -2.92 0.28
N ILE A 41 4.33 -2.49 -0.40
CA ILE A 41 5.71 -2.84 -0.05
C ILE A 41 6.12 -1.93 1.12
N GLY A 42 5.94 -2.44 2.34
CA GLY A 42 6.24 -1.68 3.57
C GLY A 42 7.73 -1.53 3.90
N ILE A 43 8.64 -2.01 3.04
CA ILE A 43 10.08 -1.93 3.27
C ILE A 43 10.63 -0.79 2.41
N PRO A 44 10.99 0.38 2.98
CA PRO A 44 11.60 1.46 2.23
C PRO A 44 13.02 1.05 1.82
N VAL A 45 13.28 1.03 0.51
CA VAL A 45 14.62 0.75 -0.04
C VAL A 45 15.21 2.05 -0.58
N THR A 46 16.35 2.45 -0.05
CA THR A 46 17.11 3.62 -0.51
C THR A 46 18.37 3.14 -1.22
N SER A 47 18.55 3.51 -2.49
CA SER A 47 19.74 3.15 -3.27
C SER A 47 20.67 4.35 -3.43
N VAL A 48 21.96 4.17 -3.14
CA VAL A 48 22.99 5.18 -3.32
C VAL A 48 24.06 4.63 -4.26
N VAL A 49 24.33 5.36 -5.34
CA VAL A 49 25.26 4.95 -6.39
C VAL A 49 26.42 5.94 -6.44
N TRP A 50 27.64 5.41 -6.30
CA TRP A 50 28.88 6.18 -6.40
C TRP A 50 29.57 5.87 -7.73
N VAL A 51 29.90 6.90 -8.50
CA VAL A 51 30.65 6.75 -9.76
C VAL A 51 31.95 7.54 -9.64
N TYR A 52 33.09 6.83 -9.67
CA TYR A 52 34.40 7.46 -9.68
C TYR A 52 35.28 6.82 -10.75
N ALA A 53 35.49 7.54 -11.86
CA ALA A 53 36.33 7.07 -12.95
C ALA A 53 37.82 7.11 -12.55
N GLY A 54 38.52 5.99 -12.73
CA GLY A 54 39.96 5.89 -12.46
C GLY A 54 40.35 5.36 -11.08
N LEU A 55 39.39 5.05 -10.20
CA LEU A 55 39.67 4.32 -8.96
C LEU A 55 39.53 2.81 -9.19
N LEU A 56 40.48 2.03 -8.65
CA LEU A 56 40.35 0.57 -8.61
C LEU A 56 39.14 0.18 -7.72
N PRO A 57 38.40 -0.90 -8.05
CA PRO A 57 37.24 -1.35 -7.27
C PRO A 57 37.53 -1.50 -5.76
N GLN A 58 38.68 -2.08 -5.41
CA GLN A 58 39.11 -2.24 -4.01
C GLN A 58 39.22 -0.91 -3.23
N ASN A 59 39.56 0.18 -3.94
CA ASN A 59 39.70 1.49 -3.34
C ASN A 59 38.34 2.18 -3.17
N VAL A 60 37.38 1.89 -4.05
CA VAL A 60 36.00 2.41 -3.96
C VAL A 60 35.31 1.77 -2.77
N GLU A 61 35.46 0.46 -2.61
CA GLU A 61 34.94 -0.30 -1.47
C GLU A 61 35.51 0.23 -0.15
N GLY A 62 36.83 0.23 0.01
CA GLY A 62 37.47 0.54 1.29
C GLY A 62 37.38 1.99 1.73
N ARG A 63 37.21 2.94 0.79
CA ARG A 63 37.25 4.38 1.10
C ARG A 63 35.91 5.10 0.96
N ILE A 64 34.99 4.59 0.13
CA ILE A 64 33.72 5.25 -0.13
C ILE A 64 32.60 4.42 0.48
N THR A 65 32.41 3.19 -0.02
CA THR A 65 31.29 2.33 0.39
C THR A 65 31.37 1.94 1.86
N TYR A 66 32.52 1.46 2.34
CA TYR A 66 32.69 1.00 3.72
C TYR A 66 32.46 2.11 4.76
N LEU A 67 32.97 3.31 4.50
CA LEU A 67 32.74 4.45 5.38
C LEU A 67 31.26 4.85 5.37
N PHE A 68 30.64 4.89 4.20
CA PHE A 68 29.23 5.24 4.04
C PHE A 68 28.30 4.27 4.77
N GLU A 69 28.49 2.96 4.63
CA GLU A 69 27.72 1.93 5.34
C GLU A 69 27.87 2.05 6.87
N ARG A 70 29.08 2.38 7.34
CA ARG A 70 29.34 2.59 8.77
C ARG A 70 28.60 3.81 9.33
N PHE A 71 28.54 4.91 8.57
CA PHE A 71 27.79 6.10 8.99
C PHE A 71 26.28 5.86 9.02
N LEU A 72 25.75 5.10 8.05
CA LEU A 72 24.32 4.72 8.02
C LEU A 72 23.93 3.85 9.22
N THR A 73 24.82 2.97 9.67
CA THR A 73 24.57 2.10 10.83
C THR A 73 24.66 2.84 12.16
N ALA A 74 25.48 3.90 12.24
CA ALA A 74 25.73 4.64 13.49
C ALA A 74 24.70 5.75 13.79
N THR A 75 23.82 6.09 12.85
CA THR A 75 22.90 7.25 12.93
C THR A 75 21.43 6.84 13.16
N VAL A 76 21.16 5.56 13.47
CA VAL A 76 19.83 5.06 13.86
C VAL A 76 19.73 4.76 15.35
#